data_AF-A0A673CWQ1-F1
#
_entry.id   AF-A0A673CWQ1-F1
#
_cell.length_a   1.000
_cell.length_b   1.000
_cell.length_c   1.000
_cell.angle_alpha   90.00
_cell.angle_beta   90.00
_cell.angle_gamma   90.00
#
_symmetry.space_group_name_H-M   'P 1'
#
loop_
_entity.id
_entity.type
_entity.pdbx_description
1 polymer ?
#
loop_
_entity_poly.entity_id
_entity_poly.type
_entity_poly.pdbx_seq_one_letter_code
_entity_poly.pdbx_strand_id
1 'polypeptide(L)'
;MSSEKPNFLSQPVVKNIFMFRNGDPYYEARRIVINQKRVCNFETLLREVTGGIQPPFGAVRNIYTPRGGHKVDCLDNLQSGEQYVAAGRESVATSACLSYAASDNLFQVKPLPQNRIIVSARFLKPIKEPCPIFVVANGDVLNPAMRLLIHQRMLGQFERILEMITEKMGLRVLGGVRSLFTYEGQHITDGNLLESGQLYVAVGREKFKKLPYSDLLFTKPRGMRRVNGLEDTIKEEWEKLSPQYLRNTCASFRKRVKAVIEKEGGHIE
;
A
#
# COMPACT_ATOMS: atom_id res chain seq x y z
N MET A 1 18.44 9.58 -32.82
CA MET A 1 17.18 8.96 -32.38
C MET A 1 17.36 8.50 -30.94
N SER A 2 17.33 9.43 -30.00
CA SER A 2 17.52 9.19 -28.57
C SER A 2 16.21 8.64 -28.00
N SER A 3 16.23 7.37 -27.60
CA SER A 3 15.11 6.70 -26.94
C SER A 3 14.94 7.23 -25.52
N GLU A 4 13.98 8.14 -25.31
CA GLU A 4 13.56 8.57 -23.98
C GLU A 4 12.79 7.43 -23.30
N LYS A 5 13.46 6.74 -22.38
CA LYS A 5 12.79 5.83 -21.45
C LYS A 5 11.91 6.67 -20.52
N PRO A 6 10.62 6.35 -20.32
CA PRO A 6 9.78 7.09 -19.37
C PRO A 6 10.33 6.88 -17.95
N ASN A 7 10.83 7.96 -17.36
CA ASN A 7 11.40 7.97 -16.02
C ASN A 7 10.25 7.95 -14.99
N PHE A 8 9.77 6.76 -14.62
CA PHE A 8 8.65 6.59 -13.69
C PHE A 8 8.92 7.08 -12.25
N LEU A 9 10.15 7.53 -11.96
CA LEU A 9 10.58 8.01 -10.64
C LEU A 9 10.81 9.53 -10.56
N SER A 10 10.70 10.28 -11.66
CA SER A 10 10.83 11.74 -11.56
C SER A 10 9.57 12.34 -10.95
N GLN A 11 9.74 13.08 -9.86
CA GLN A 11 8.69 13.89 -9.24
C GLN A 11 7.97 14.71 -10.33
N PRO A 12 6.63 14.69 -10.40
CA PRO A 12 5.92 15.40 -11.45
C PRO A 12 6.32 16.87 -11.42
N VAL A 13 6.76 17.40 -12.55
CA VAL A 13 7.10 18.82 -12.67
C VAL A 13 5.81 19.61 -12.53
N VAL A 14 5.71 20.38 -11.46
CA VAL A 14 4.57 21.21 -11.12
C VAL A 14 4.97 22.67 -11.26
N LYS A 15 4.21 23.46 -12.03
CA LYS A 15 4.39 24.91 -12.14
C LYS A 15 3.33 25.59 -11.26
N ASN A 16 3.76 26.52 -10.40
CA ASN A 16 2.84 27.34 -9.61
C ASN A 16 2.72 28.71 -10.26
N ILE A 17 1.53 29.12 -10.69
CA ILE A 17 1.33 30.44 -11.31
C ILE A 17 0.31 31.26 -10.51
N PHE A 18 0.41 32.58 -10.59
CA PHE A 18 -0.52 33.50 -9.95
C PHE A 18 -1.40 34.16 -10.99
N MET A 19 -2.70 34.12 -10.76
CA MET A 19 -3.69 34.49 -11.77
C MET A 19 -4.61 35.60 -11.28
N PHE A 20 -4.70 36.66 -12.06
CA PHE A 20 -5.59 37.81 -11.85
C PHE A 20 -6.77 37.75 -12.81
N ARG A 21 -7.87 38.41 -12.43
CA ARG A 21 -9.04 38.59 -13.28
C ARG A 21 -8.91 39.90 -14.06
N ASN A 22 -9.11 39.84 -15.37
CA ASN A 22 -9.23 41.04 -16.18
C ASN A 22 -10.45 41.87 -15.72
N GLY A 23 -10.25 43.18 -15.47
CA GLY A 23 -11.31 44.11 -15.08
C GLY A 23 -11.73 44.09 -13.61
N ASP A 24 -11.05 43.33 -12.73
CA ASP A 24 -11.39 43.25 -11.30
C ASP A 24 -10.20 43.72 -10.43
N PRO A 25 -10.13 45.02 -10.07
CA PRO A 25 -9.01 45.58 -9.32
C PRO A 25 -8.97 45.13 -7.86
N TYR A 26 -10.09 44.62 -7.31
CA TYR A 26 -10.20 44.19 -5.92
C TYR A 26 -9.90 42.70 -5.72
N TYR A 27 -9.76 41.94 -6.82
CA TYR A 27 -9.46 40.52 -6.75
C TYR A 27 -7.97 40.24 -6.55
N GLU A 28 -7.65 39.60 -5.43
CA GLU A 28 -6.29 39.15 -5.15
C GLU A 28 -5.86 37.99 -6.06
N ALA A 29 -4.55 37.91 -6.34
CA ALA A 29 -3.99 36.88 -7.22
C ALA A 29 -4.29 35.47 -6.68
N ARG A 30 -4.95 34.63 -7.49
CA ARG A 30 -5.22 33.24 -7.13
C ARG A 30 -4.06 32.35 -7.57
N ARG A 31 -3.50 31.57 -6.65
CA ARG A 31 -2.47 30.57 -6.99
C ARG A 31 -3.10 29.35 -7.68
N ILE A 32 -2.60 29.02 -8.86
CA ILE A 32 -2.99 27.86 -9.65
C ILE A 32 -1.79 26.93 -9.81
N VAL A 33 -2.04 25.64 -9.63
CA VAL A 33 -1.01 24.60 -9.63
C VAL A 33 -1.17 23.77 -10.90
N ILE A 34 -0.24 23.91 -11.83
CA ILE A 34 -0.26 23.20 -13.10
C ILE A 34 0.58 21.94 -12.96
N ASN A 35 -0.08 20.79 -12.98
CA ASN A 35 0.60 19.50 -13.11
C ASN A 35 0.67 19.11 -14.58
N GLN A 36 1.86 19.07 -15.16
CA GLN A 36 2.07 18.76 -16.58
C GLN A 36 1.50 17.39 -16.99
N LYS A 37 1.43 16.42 -16.07
CA LYS A 37 0.81 15.10 -16.35
C LYS A 37 -0.72 15.17 -16.46
N ARG A 38 -1.36 16.15 -15.79
CA ARG A 38 -2.82 16.32 -15.78
C ARG A 38 -3.27 17.34 -16.84
N VAL A 39 -2.45 18.36 -17.07
CA VAL A 39 -2.72 19.47 -17.98
C VAL A 39 -1.74 19.38 -19.14
N CYS A 40 -2.07 18.52 -20.11
CA CYS A 40 -1.25 18.35 -21.31
C CYS A 40 -1.49 19.44 -22.37
N ASN A 41 -2.67 20.06 -22.37
CA ASN A 41 -3.09 21.02 -23.39
C ASN A 41 -3.42 22.38 -22.78
N PHE A 42 -3.18 23.45 -23.55
CA PHE A 42 -3.48 24.82 -23.13
C PHE A 42 -4.99 25.05 -22.89
N GLU A 43 -5.87 24.40 -23.66
CA GLU A 43 -7.32 24.49 -23.43
C GLU A 43 -7.74 23.89 -22.08
N THR A 44 -7.13 22.78 -21.69
CA THR A 44 -7.37 22.14 -20.39
C THR A 44 -6.94 23.07 -19.25
N LEU A 45 -5.82 23.79 -19.43
CA LEU A 45 -5.40 24.82 -18.49
C LEU A 45 -6.45 25.92 -18.37
N LEU A 46 -6.95 26.46 -19.48
CA LEU A 46 -7.95 27.54 -19.46
C LEU A 46 -9.21 27.12 -18.70
N ARG A 47 -9.63 25.86 -18.82
CA ARG A 47 -10.75 25.29 -18.06
C ARG A 47 -10.45 25.18 -16.56
N GLU A 48 -9.26 24.70 -16.19
CA GLU A 48 -8.82 24.64 -14.79
C GLU A 48 -8.71 26.03 -14.17
N VAL A 49 -8.19 26.99 -14.93
CA VAL A 49 -8.10 28.41 -14.55
C VAL A 49 -9.50 29.01 -14.36
N THR A 50 -10.43 28.71 -15.27
CA THR A 50 -11.84 29.13 -15.16
C THR A 50 -12.47 28.58 -13.87
N GLY A 51 -12.26 27.28 -13.58
CA GLY A 51 -12.79 26.66 -12.36
C GLY A 51 -12.14 27.19 -11.08
N GLY A 52 -10.85 27.54 -11.12
CA GLY A 52 -10.10 28.02 -9.98
C GLY A 52 -10.35 29.48 -9.62
N ILE A 53 -10.59 30.33 -10.63
CA ILE A 53 -10.79 31.77 -10.45
C ILE A 53 -12.26 32.15 -10.49
N GLN A 54 -13.11 31.46 -11.25
CA GLN A 54 -14.53 31.78 -11.44
C GLN A 54 -14.77 33.28 -11.73
N PRO A 55 -14.24 33.81 -12.83
CA PRO A 55 -14.38 35.23 -13.12
C PRO A 55 -15.82 35.61 -13.50
N PRO A 56 -16.25 36.85 -13.20
CA PRO A 56 -17.61 37.32 -13.48
C PRO A 56 -17.91 37.39 -14.99
N PHE A 57 -16.88 37.52 -15.83
CA PHE A 57 -16.99 37.49 -17.30
C PHE A 57 -17.16 36.07 -17.89
N GLY A 58 -17.24 35.03 -17.05
CA GLY A 58 -17.48 33.66 -17.47
C GLY A 58 -16.21 32.85 -17.76
N ALA A 59 -16.16 32.16 -18.90
CA ALA A 59 -15.03 31.26 -19.19
C ALA A 59 -13.78 32.04 -19.61
N VAL A 60 -12.62 31.67 -19.05
CA VAL A 60 -11.32 32.19 -19.46
C VAL A 60 -10.98 31.64 -20.85
N ARG A 61 -10.67 32.53 -21.78
CA ARG A 61 -10.32 32.19 -23.17
C ARG A 61 -8.87 32.53 -23.50
N ASN A 62 -8.32 33.54 -22.84
CA ASN A 62 -6.97 34.01 -23.08
C ASN A 62 -6.27 34.29 -21.75
N ILE A 63 -4.94 34.11 -21.75
CA ILE A 63 -4.06 34.45 -20.64
C ILE A 63 -3.04 35.45 -21.17
N TYR A 64 -2.80 36.52 -20.43
CA TYR A 64 -1.89 37.58 -20.80
C TYR A 64 -0.81 37.78 -19.74
N THR A 65 0.37 38.21 -20.17
CA THR A 65 1.42 38.66 -19.25
C THR A 65 1.11 40.08 -18.74
N PRO A 66 1.32 40.35 -17.44
CA PRO A 66 1.08 41.66 -16.85
C PRO A 66 2.09 42.72 -17.33
N ARG A 67 3.28 42.29 -17.77
CA ARG A 67 4.40 43.16 -18.17
C ARG A 67 4.45 43.46 -19.68
N GLY A 68 3.29 43.68 -20.30
CA GLY A 68 3.24 44.03 -21.73
C GLY A 68 2.01 43.54 -22.48
N GLY A 69 1.07 42.85 -21.81
CA GLY A 69 -0.17 42.40 -22.44
C GLY A 69 0.06 41.35 -23.52
N HIS A 70 1.20 40.66 -23.52
CA HIS A 70 1.47 39.60 -24.48
C HIS A 70 0.61 38.40 -24.17
N LYS A 71 -0.03 37.85 -25.21
CA LYS A 71 -0.82 36.64 -25.08
C LYS A 71 0.10 35.44 -24.86
N VAL A 72 -0.24 34.62 -23.89
CA VAL A 72 0.39 33.31 -23.68
C VAL A 72 -0.35 32.30 -24.53
N ASP A 73 0.33 31.71 -25.52
CA ASP A 73 -0.27 30.74 -26.44
C ASP A 73 -0.01 29.27 -26.07
N CYS A 74 1.02 28.99 -25.25
CA CYS A 74 1.41 27.62 -24.88
C CYS A 74 1.82 27.49 -23.40
N LEU A 75 1.81 26.24 -22.90
CA LEU A 75 2.17 25.88 -21.52
C LEU A 75 3.64 26.13 -21.18
N ASP A 76 4.52 26.16 -22.18
CA ASP A 76 5.96 26.36 -22.01
C ASP A 76 6.29 27.80 -21.62
N ASN A 77 5.50 28.75 -22.15
CA ASN A 77 5.62 30.18 -21.85
C ASN A 77 5.14 30.54 -20.42
N LEU A 78 4.54 29.59 -19.69
CA LEU A 78 4.19 29.74 -18.28
C LEU A 78 5.38 29.36 -17.39
N GLN A 79 5.79 30.29 -16.54
CA GLN A 79 6.90 30.14 -15.60
C GLN A 79 6.36 30.01 -14.17
N SER A 80 7.01 29.18 -13.36
CA SER A 80 6.61 28.99 -11.97
C SER A 80 7.01 30.20 -11.13
N GLY A 81 6.07 30.75 -10.36
CA GLY A 81 6.24 31.94 -9.53
C GLY A 81 5.75 33.23 -10.18
N GLU A 82 5.48 33.20 -11.49
CA GLU A 82 5.09 34.39 -12.26
C GLU A 82 3.58 34.67 -12.23
N GLN A 83 3.26 35.91 -12.60
CA GLN A 83 1.91 36.46 -12.60
C GLN A 83 1.33 36.53 -14.02
N TYR A 84 0.03 36.28 -14.14
CA TYR A 84 -0.70 36.30 -15.39
C TYR A 84 -2.13 36.81 -15.20
N VAL A 85 -2.70 37.41 -16.25
CA VAL A 85 -4.07 37.92 -16.26
C VAL A 85 -4.95 37.01 -17.10
N ALA A 86 -6.02 36.49 -16.50
CA ALA A 86 -7.04 35.71 -17.17
C ALA A 86 -8.10 36.64 -17.77
N ALA A 87 -8.41 36.44 -19.05
CA ALA A 87 -9.40 37.21 -19.79
C ALA A 87 -10.38 36.31 -20.57
N GLY A 88 -11.61 36.79 -20.72
CA GLY A 88 -12.67 36.12 -21.47
C GLY A 88 -12.64 36.45 -22.97
N ARG A 89 -13.83 36.71 -23.53
CA ARG A 89 -14.01 37.12 -24.94
C ARG A 89 -13.69 38.60 -25.17
N GLU A 90 -13.64 39.38 -24.10
CA GLU A 90 -13.24 40.78 -24.12
C GLU A 90 -11.74 40.92 -24.40
N SER A 91 -11.36 41.89 -25.23
CA SER A 91 -9.97 42.29 -25.39
C SER A 91 -9.48 42.98 -24.11
N VAL A 92 -8.22 42.77 -23.76
CA VAL A 92 -7.58 43.35 -22.57
C VAL A 92 -7.84 44.85 -22.52
N ALA A 93 -8.47 45.33 -21.45
CA ALA A 93 -8.49 46.76 -21.17
C ALA A 93 -7.07 47.17 -20.78
N THR A 94 -6.37 47.86 -21.69
CA THR A 94 -4.97 48.31 -21.50
C THR A 94 -4.77 49.09 -20.20
N SER A 95 -5.80 49.72 -19.65
CA SER A 95 -5.79 50.44 -18.38
C SER A 95 -5.60 49.53 -17.14
N ALA A 96 -6.07 48.28 -17.18
CA ALA A 96 -5.91 47.36 -16.05
C ALA A 96 -4.49 46.76 -15.99
N CYS A 97 -3.87 46.51 -17.15
CA CYS A 97 -2.52 45.94 -17.22
C CYS A 97 -1.46 46.85 -16.56
N LEU A 98 -1.62 48.18 -16.66
CA LEU A 98 -0.70 49.13 -16.01
C LEU A 98 -0.91 49.25 -14.50
N SER A 99 -2.13 49.12 -13.98
CA SER A 99 -2.37 49.22 -12.53
C SER A 99 -1.77 48.06 -11.74
N TYR A 100 -1.69 46.86 -12.35
CA TYR A 100 -1.04 45.71 -11.72
C TYR A 100 0.49 45.68 -11.89
N ALA A 101 1.04 46.39 -12.89
CA ALA A 101 2.48 46.58 -13.04
C ALA A 101 3.03 47.71 -12.15
N ALA A 102 2.20 48.71 -11.81
CA ALA A 102 2.57 49.80 -10.91
C ALA A 102 2.49 49.42 -9.41
N SER A 103 1.89 48.28 -9.07
CA SER A 103 1.83 47.75 -7.71
C SER A 103 3.02 46.83 -7.37
N ASP A 104 4.22 47.14 -7.90
CA ASP A 104 5.50 46.53 -7.46
C ASP A 104 5.76 46.71 -5.94
N ASN A 105 4.92 47.48 -5.23
CA ASN A 105 5.01 47.72 -3.78
C ASN A 105 4.06 46.89 -2.89
N LEU A 106 3.28 45.92 -3.41
CA LEU A 106 2.45 45.04 -2.56
C LEU A 106 3.05 43.66 -2.27
N PHE A 107 4.24 43.36 -2.80
CA PHE A 107 4.99 42.17 -2.43
C PHE A 107 6.37 42.55 -1.90
N GLN A 108 6.36 43.17 -0.70
CA GLN A 108 7.22 42.61 0.33
C GLN A 108 6.91 41.12 0.30
N VAL A 109 7.80 40.30 -0.26
CA VAL A 109 7.78 38.86 -0.03
C VAL A 109 7.95 38.75 1.47
N LYS A 110 6.85 38.87 2.20
CA LYS A 110 6.75 38.39 3.56
C LYS A 110 7.17 36.94 3.35
N PRO A 111 8.37 36.54 3.80
CA PRO A 111 8.84 35.21 3.54
C PRO A 111 7.69 34.32 3.96
N LEU A 112 7.14 33.55 3.00
CA LEU A 112 6.06 32.59 3.26
C LEU A 112 6.40 31.98 4.61
N PRO A 113 5.58 32.13 5.67
CA PRO A 113 6.00 31.83 7.04
C PRO A 113 6.65 30.47 7.01
N GLN A 114 7.98 30.47 7.11
CA GLN A 114 8.90 29.51 6.50
C GLN A 114 8.45 28.09 6.80
N ASN A 115 7.54 27.54 5.96
CA ASN A 115 6.56 26.49 6.31
C ASN A 115 6.85 25.92 7.71
N ARG A 116 6.58 26.73 8.75
CA ARG A 116 6.82 26.27 10.11
C ARG A 116 5.60 25.45 10.29
N ILE A 117 5.71 24.18 9.91
CA ILE A 117 4.74 23.17 10.26
C ILE A 117 4.59 23.37 11.76
N ILE A 118 3.49 24.03 12.17
CA ILE A 118 3.11 24.13 13.58
C ILE A 118 2.54 22.76 13.85
N VAL A 119 3.45 21.81 13.93
CA VAL A 119 3.13 20.51 14.40
C VAL A 119 2.85 20.67 15.88
N SER A 120 1.71 20.12 16.31
CA SER A 120 1.42 20.01 17.73
C SER A 120 2.66 19.48 18.45
N ALA A 121 2.91 19.89 19.70
CA ALA A 121 4.01 19.36 20.50
C ALA A 121 4.06 17.81 20.53
N ARG A 122 2.96 17.11 20.17
CA ARG A 122 2.90 15.66 19.98
C ARG A 122 3.70 15.13 18.78
N PHE A 123 3.94 15.92 17.73
CA PHE A 123 4.71 15.51 16.54
C PHE A 123 6.22 15.74 16.70
N LEU A 124 6.61 16.68 17.57
CA LEU A 124 8.01 16.91 17.95
C LEU A 124 8.49 15.90 19.00
N LYS A 125 7.59 15.08 19.55
CA LYS A 125 8.03 13.92 20.35
C LYS A 125 8.74 12.96 19.40
N PRO A 126 9.99 12.59 19.68
CA PRO A 126 10.65 11.51 18.96
C PRO A 126 9.70 10.32 18.95
N ILE A 127 9.36 9.82 17.76
CA ILE A 127 8.49 8.66 17.62
C ILE A 127 9.27 7.49 18.24
N LYS A 128 8.88 7.14 19.46
CA LYS A 128 9.40 5.98 20.17
C LYS A 128 8.97 4.74 19.40
N GLU A 129 9.87 4.20 18.59
CA GLU A 129 9.60 3.01 17.78
C GLU A 129 9.13 1.86 18.68
N PRO A 130 7.99 1.21 18.36
CA PRO A 130 7.55 0.05 19.10
C PRO A 130 8.59 -1.07 19.00
N CYS A 131 8.76 -1.86 20.05
CA CYS A 131 9.65 -3.02 20.09
C CYS A 131 8.91 -4.25 19.52
N PRO A 132 9.15 -4.66 18.26
CA PRO A 132 8.63 -5.91 17.73
C PRO A 132 9.29 -7.09 18.44
N ILE A 133 8.53 -8.05 18.94
CA ILE A 133 9.07 -9.30 19.49
C ILE A 133 8.37 -10.50 18.84
N PHE A 134 9.03 -11.65 18.84
CA PHE A 134 8.43 -12.92 18.42
C PHE A 134 8.17 -13.78 19.64
N VAL A 135 6.96 -14.33 19.75
CA VAL A 135 6.55 -15.14 20.89
C VAL A 135 6.03 -16.50 20.42
N VAL A 136 6.48 -17.56 21.06
CA VAL A 136 6.07 -18.95 20.82
C VAL A 136 5.49 -19.55 22.10
N ALA A 137 4.48 -20.42 21.99
CA ALA A 137 3.93 -21.10 23.15
C ALA A 137 4.89 -22.20 23.60
N ASN A 138 5.11 -22.32 24.91
CA ASN A 138 5.96 -23.36 25.46
C ASN A 138 5.45 -24.75 25.06
N GLY A 139 6.33 -25.58 24.51
CA GLY A 139 5.97 -26.90 23.97
C GLY A 139 5.39 -26.90 22.54
N ASP A 140 5.17 -25.74 21.93
CA ASP A 140 4.59 -25.64 20.58
C ASP A 140 5.67 -25.44 19.52
N VAL A 141 6.04 -26.53 18.85
CA VAL A 141 6.98 -26.54 17.71
C VAL A 141 6.26 -26.68 16.36
N LEU A 142 4.93 -26.70 16.35
CA LEU A 142 4.14 -26.92 15.14
C LEU A 142 3.64 -25.61 14.55
N ASN A 143 3.32 -24.65 15.41
CA ASN A 143 2.84 -23.33 15.02
C ASN A 143 3.99 -22.32 14.91
N PRO A 144 3.94 -21.41 13.90
CA PRO A 144 4.96 -20.39 13.74
C PRO A 144 4.96 -19.40 14.91
N ALA A 145 6.11 -18.73 15.09
CA ALA A 145 6.24 -17.66 16.07
C ALA A 145 5.30 -16.49 15.77
N MET A 146 4.62 -16.00 16.80
CA MET A 146 3.70 -14.88 16.68
C MET A 146 4.46 -13.57 16.87
N ARG A 147 4.38 -12.68 15.88
CA ARG A 147 4.98 -11.34 15.97
C ARG A 147 4.05 -10.38 16.73
N LEU A 148 4.56 -9.76 17.78
CA LEU A 148 3.86 -8.76 18.60
C LEU A 148 4.61 -7.44 18.61
N LEU A 149 3.88 -6.33 18.67
CA LEU A 149 4.45 -4.98 18.75
C LEU A 149 4.22 -4.43 20.17
N ILE A 150 5.29 -4.33 20.95
CA ILE A 150 5.24 -3.77 22.30
C ILE A 150 5.54 -2.28 22.23
N HIS A 151 4.60 -1.46 22.69
CA HIS A 151 4.82 -0.02 22.73
C HIS A 151 5.76 0.35 23.88
N GLN A 152 6.70 1.29 23.68
CA GLN A 152 7.72 1.62 24.68
C GLN A 152 7.16 2.08 26.04
N ARG A 153 5.95 2.66 26.06
CA ARG A 153 5.27 3.05 27.31
C ARG A 153 4.89 1.86 28.20
N MET A 154 4.82 0.65 27.64
CA MET A 154 4.42 -0.58 28.33
C MET A 154 5.61 -1.33 28.94
N LEU A 155 6.85 -1.00 28.55
CA LEU A 155 8.06 -1.71 29.01
C LEU A 155 8.25 -1.63 30.52
N GLY A 156 7.77 -0.55 31.15
CA GLY A 156 7.76 -0.40 32.61
C GLY A 156 6.68 -1.21 33.34
N GLN A 157 5.77 -1.88 32.64
CA GLN A 157 4.68 -2.68 33.22
C GLN A 157 4.69 -4.09 32.63
N PHE A 158 5.59 -4.95 33.13
CA PHE A 158 5.78 -6.29 32.59
C PHE A 158 4.53 -7.17 32.67
N GLU A 159 3.79 -7.13 33.79
CA GLU A 159 2.50 -7.81 33.95
C GLU A 159 1.51 -7.49 32.81
N ARG A 160 1.44 -6.22 32.41
CA ARG A 160 0.54 -5.78 31.34
C ARG A 160 0.99 -6.28 29.97
N ILE A 161 2.29 -6.50 29.78
CA ILE A 161 2.82 -7.17 28.59
C ILE A 161 2.40 -8.64 28.60
N LEU A 162 2.49 -9.34 29.72
CA LEU A 162 2.06 -10.74 29.84
C LEU A 162 0.55 -10.91 29.59
N GLU A 163 -0.28 -10.00 30.10
CA GLU A 163 -1.73 -9.95 29.81
C GLU A 163 -1.97 -9.79 28.31
N MET A 164 -1.30 -8.84 27.67
CA MET A 164 -1.43 -8.59 26.23
C MET A 164 -0.99 -9.82 25.41
N ILE A 165 0.11 -10.47 25.79
CA ILE A 165 0.57 -11.69 25.12
C ILE A 165 -0.46 -12.80 25.31
N THR A 166 -1.04 -12.93 26.50
CA THR A 166 -2.09 -13.92 26.79
C THR A 166 -3.33 -13.70 25.94
N GLU A 167 -3.78 -12.45 25.79
CA GLU A 167 -4.91 -12.10 24.94
C GLU A 167 -4.66 -12.47 23.47
N LYS A 168 -3.42 -12.25 22.97
CA LYS A 168 -3.05 -12.55 21.58
C LYS A 168 -2.79 -14.04 21.33
N MET A 169 -2.23 -14.75 22.31
CA MET A 169 -1.96 -16.19 22.25
C MET A 169 -3.22 -17.02 22.47
N GLY A 170 -4.21 -16.49 23.20
CA GLY A 170 -5.44 -17.19 23.55
C GLY A 170 -5.19 -18.51 24.26
N LEU A 171 -5.80 -19.59 23.74
CA LEU A 171 -5.75 -20.93 24.33
C LEU A 171 -4.46 -21.70 24.03
N ARG A 172 -3.48 -21.11 23.32
CA ARG A 172 -2.21 -21.79 23.01
C ARG A 172 -1.37 -22.08 24.25
N VAL A 173 -1.54 -21.30 25.32
CA VAL A 173 -0.85 -21.48 26.58
C VAL A 173 -1.87 -21.81 27.67
N LEU A 174 -1.72 -23.00 28.28
CA LEU A 174 -2.61 -23.48 29.34
C LEU A 174 -2.58 -22.57 30.56
N GLY A 175 -3.71 -21.91 30.82
CA GLY A 175 -3.89 -21.02 31.97
C GLY A 175 -3.29 -19.63 31.83
N GLY A 176 -2.97 -19.20 30.60
CA GLY A 176 -2.40 -17.89 30.29
C GLY A 176 -0.89 -17.82 30.47
N VAL A 177 -0.27 -16.76 29.95
CA VAL A 177 1.18 -16.53 30.03
C VAL A 177 1.50 -15.90 31.38
N ARG A 178 2.40 -16.53 32.13
CA ARG A 178 2.87 -16.07 33.44
C ARG A 178 4.33 -15.64 33.44
N SER A 179 5.10 -16.17 32.51
CA SER A 179 6.53 -15.91 32.42
C SER A 179 6.98 -15.98 30.97
N LEU A 180 7.98 -15.17 30.63
CA LEU A 180 8.66 -15.23 29.34
C LEU A 180 10.08 -15.75 29.53
N PHE A 181 10.50 -16.61 28.61
CA PHE A 181 11.87 -17.11 28.57
C PHE A 181 12.48 -16.84 27.20
N THR A 182 13.79 -16.69 27.12
CA THR A 182 14.50 -16.78 25.84
C THR A 182 14.47 -18.23 25.34
N TYR A 183 14.74 -18.44 24.05
CA TYR A 183 14.92 -19.79 23.50
C TYR A 183 16.10 -20.53 24.16
N GLU A 184 17.05 -19.81 24.76
CA GLU A 184 18.17 -20.35 25.52
C GLU A 184 17.77 -20.84 26.93
N GLY A 185 16.62 -20.36 27.44
CA GLY A 185 16.08 -20.69 28.76
C GLY A 185 16.31 -19.65 29.85
N GLN A 186 16.67 -18.41 29.49
CA GLN A 186 16.80 -17.31 30.46
C GLN A 186 15.44 -16.70 30.75
N HIS A 187 15.11 -16.52 32.03
CA HIS A 187 13.85 -15.90 32.45
C HIS A 187 13.91 -14.38 32.31
N ILE A 188 12.83 -13.80 31.79
CA ILE A 188 12.69 -12.35 31.61
C ILE A 188 11.81 -11.81 32.71
N THR A 189 12.40 -10.99 33.57
CA THR A 189 11.70 -10.33 34.68
C THR A 189 11.09 -9.00 34.27
N ASP A 190 11.74 -8.28 33.35
CA ASP A 190 11.42 -6.90 33.02
C ASP A 190 11.25 -6.67 31.52
N GLY A 191 10.39 -5.73 31.16
CA GLY A 191 10.19 -5.33 29.77
C GLY A 191 11.45 -4.69 29.14
N ASN A 192 12.36 -4.16 29.95
CA ASN A 192 13.61 -3.57 29.46
C ASN A 192 14.58 -4.60 28.85
N LEU A 193 14.44 -5.87 29.22
CA LEU A 193 15.22 -6.98 28.66
C LEU A 193 14.64 -7.50 27.33
N LEU A 194 13.48 -6.97 26.91
CA LEU A 194 12.86 -7.32 25.63
C LEU A 194 13.53 -6.52 24.51
N GLU A 195 14.22 -7.26 23.65
CA GLU A 195 14.91 -6.75 22.48
C GLU A 195 14.04 -6.85 21.22
N SER A 196 14.20 -5.87 20.35
CA SER A 196 13.49 -5.82 19.08
C SER A 196 13.98 -6.92 18.13
N GLY A 197 13.04 -7.74 17.66
CA GLY A 197 13.27 -8.81 16.69
C GLY A 197 13.65 -10.15 17.31
N GLN A 198 13.76 -10.23 18.64
CA GLN A 198 14.12 -11.47 19.32
C GLN A 198 12.94 -12.42 19.55
N LEU A 199 13.29 -13.69 19.78
CA LEU A 199 12.35 -14.77 20.06
C LEU A 199 12.26 -15.09 21.54
N TYR A 200 11.03 -15.16 22.02
CA TYR A 200 10.67 -15.49 23.38
C TYR A 200 9.65 -16.63 23.43
N VAL A 201 9.71 -17.39 24.52
CA VAL A 201 8.85 -18.53 24.80
C VAL A 201 7.92 -18.13 25.94
N ALA A 202 6.62 -18.16 25.67
CA ALA A 202 5.56 -17.90 26.61
C ALA A 202 5.26 -19.15 27.44
N VAL A 203 5.50 -19.06 28.74
CA VAL A 203 5.30 -20.13 29.71
C VAL A 203 4.14 -19.78 30.62
N GLY A 204 3.23 -20.74 30.80
CA GLY A 204 2.06 -20.60 31.67
C GLY A 204 2.22 -21.30 33.01
N ARG A 205 1.34 -22.26 33.30
CA ARG A 205 1.42 -23.10 34.52
C ARG A 205 2.42 -24.25 34.43
N GLU A 206 2.88 -24.55 33.22
CA GLU A 206 3.86 -25.60 32.96
C GLU A 206 5.29 -25.06 33.10
N LYS A 207 6.26 -25.97 33.27
CA LYS A 207 7.68 -25.61 33.28
C LYS A 207 8.18 -25.38 31.85
N PHE A 208 9.17 -24.51 31.71
CA PHE A 208 9.85 -24.27 30.42
C PHE A 208 10.40 -25.58 29.84
N LYS A 209 10.10 -25.84 28.56
CA LYS A 209 10.60 -26.97 27.79
C LYS A 209 11.58 -26.45 26.75
N LYS A 210 12.84 -26.86 26.83
CA LYS A 210 13.86 -26.48 25.84
C LYS A 210 13.67 -27.29 24.56
N LEU A 211 13.12 -26.66 23.54
CA LEU A 211 12.85 -27.23 22.21
C LEU A 211 13.50 -26.35 21.13
N PRO A 212 13.69 -26.84 19.89
CA PRO A 212 14.24 -26.05 18.79
C PRO A 212 13.24 -25.01 18.27
N TYR A 213 12.95 -23.99 19.08
CA TYR A 213 12.02 -22.92 18.71
C TYR A 213 12.56 -22.01 17.60
N SER A 214 13.88 -21.99 17.37
CA SER A 214 14.52 -21.18 16.33
C SER A 214 14.03 -21.50 14.92
N ASP A 215 13.63 -22.74 14.66
CA ASP A 215 13.09 -23.18 13.36
C ASP A 215 11.74 -22.54 13.03
N LEU A 216 11.07 -21.96 14.03
CA LEU A 216 9.76 -21.32 13.88
C LEU A 216 9.83 -19.87 13.39
N LEU A 217 11.00 -19.22 13.54
CA LEU A 217 11.25 -17.87 13.01
C LEU A 217 11.40 -17.90 11.49
N PHE A 218 12.14 -18.91 11.01
CA PHE A 218 12.37 -19.16 9.59
C PHE A 218 11.44 -20.27 9.14
N THR A 219 10.13 -20.02 9.19
CA THR A 219 9.25 -20.86 8.37
C THR A 219 9.70 -20.68 6.93
N LYS A 220 10.44 -21.67 6.40
CA LYS A 220 10.55 -21.86 4.95
C LYS A 220 9.11 -21.71 4.44
N PRO A 221 8.86 -20.90 3.39
CA PRO A 221 7.51 -20.74 2.88
C PRO A 221 6.97 -22.15 2.76
N ARG A 222 5.94 -22.47 3.57
CA ARG A 222 5.30 -23.77 3.51
C ARG A 222 4.67 -23.77 2.13
N GLY A 223 5.43 -24.24 1.15
CA GLY A 223 4.91 -24.66 -0.13
C GLY A 223 3.69 -25.48 0.23
N MET A 224 2.55 -25.06 -0.32
CA MET A 224 1.27 -25.75 -0.27
C MET A 224 1.54 -27.22 0.01
N ARG A 225 1.16 -27.74 1.20
CA ARG A 225 1.29 -29.16 1.46
C ARG A 225 0.50 -29.84 0.35
N ARG A 226 1.19 -30.29 -0.70
CA ARG A 226 0.60 -31.18 -1.69
C ARG A 226 0.20 -32.38 -0.86
N VAL A 227 -1.10 -32.59 -0.77
CA VAL A 227 -1.67 -33.79 -0.17
C VAL A 227 -1.29 -34.92 -1.13
N ASN A 228 -0.05 -35.40 -1.04
CA ASN A 228 0.50 -36.47 -1.87
C ASN A 228 -0.13 -37.84 -1.54
N GLY A 229 -1.25 -37.88 -0.84
CA GLY A 229 -2.00 -39.10 -0.53
C GLY A 229 -3.42 -39.13 -1.09
N LEU A 230 -3.88 -38.06 -1.74
CA LEU A 230 -5.21 -38.02 -2.37
C LEU A 230 -5.13 -38.18 -3.89
N GLU A 231 -4.01 -37.79 -4.53
CA GLU A 231 -3.85 -37.98 -5.98
C GLU A 231 -3.72 -39.44 -6.39
N ASP A 232 -3.10 -40.30 -5.59
CA ASP A 232 -2.91 -41.72 -5.95
C ASP A 232 -4.21 -42.51 -5.81
N THR A 233 -5.00 -42.25 -4.77
CA THR A 233 -6.33 -42.86 -4.57
C THR A 233 -7.31 -42.40 -5.65
N ILE A 234 -7.27 -41.12 -6.01
CA ILE A 234 -8.09 -40.59 -7.10
C ILE A 234 -7.60 -41.16 -8.44
N LYS A 235 -6.30 -41.24 -8.72
CA LYS A 235 -5.80 -41.87 -9.96
C LYS A 235 -6.20 -43.34 -10.08
N GLU A 236 -6.14 -44.13 -9.01
CA GLU A 236 -6.58 -45.52 -9.03
C GLU A 236 -8.10 -45.66 -9.29
N GLU A 237 -8.94 -44.78 -8.71
CA GLU A 237 -10.38 -44.80 -8.99
C GLU A 237 -10.70 -44.29 -10.40
N TRP A 238 -10.00 -43.28 -10.90
CA TRP A 238 -10.19 -42.74 -12.24
C TRP A 238 -9.70 -43.69 -13.34
N GLU A 239 -8.64 -44.48 -13.10
CA GLU A 239 -8.22 -45.53 -14.04
C GLU A 239 -9.26 -46.66 -14.16
N LYS A 240 -9.89 -47.05 -13.04
CA LYS A 240 -10.99 -48.02 -13.02
C LYS A 240 -12.24 -47.54 -13.77
N LEU A 241 -12.47 -46.22 -13.80
CA LEU A 241 -13.54 -45.57 -14.54
C LEU A 241 -13.14 -45.16 -15.97
N SER A 242 -11.89 -45.44 -16.39
CA SER A 242 -11.44 -45.07 -17.72
C SER A 242 -12.21 -45.86 -18.80
N PRO A 243 -12.60 -45.23 -19.92
CA PRO A 243 -13.32 -45.90 -21.00
C PRO A 243 -12.57 -47.11 -21.59
N GLN A 244 -11.23 -47.14 -21.49
CA GLN A 244 -10.40 -48.27 -21.91
C GLN A 244 -10.48 -49.45 -20.93
N TYR A 245 -10.44 -49.20 -19.62
CA TYR A 245 -10.57 -50.26 -18.61
C TYR A 245 -11.95 -50.93 -18.69
N LEU A 246 -13.02 -50.13 -18.82
CA LEU A 246 -14.39 -50.62 -19.03
C LEU A 246 -14.55 -51.41 -20.33
N ARG A 247 -13.97 -50.95 -21.44
CA ARG A 247 -13.97 -51.70 -22.70
C ARG A 247 -13.24 -53.04 -22.58
N ASN A 248 -12.11 -53.08 -21.88
CA ASN A 248 -11.32 -54.30 -21.69
C ASN A 248 -12.03 -55.30 -20.76
N THR A 249 -12.68 -54.83 -19.69
CA THR A 249 -13.50 -55.69 -18.82
C THR A 249 -14.74 -56.21 -19.54
N CYS A 250 -15.44 -55.37 -20.32
CA CYS A 250 -16.55 -55.83 -21.17
C CYS A 250 -16.10 -56.85 -22.23
N ALA A 251 -14.94 -56.65 -22.86
CA ALA A 251 -14.39 -57.61 -23.82
C ALA A 251 -13.97 -58.93 -23.16
N SER A 252 -13.38 -58.86 -21.96
CA SER A 252 -12.97 -60.03 -21.18
C SER A 252 -14.17 -60.82 -20.66
N PHE A 253 -15.24 -60.12 -20.25
CA PHE A 253 -16.52 -60.75 -19.88
C PHE A 253 -17.18 -61.41 -21.08
N ARG A 254 -17.23 -60.73 -22.24
CA ARG A 254 -17.79 -61.30 -23.48
C ARG A 254 -17.04 -62.54 -23.96
N LYS A 255 -15.70 -62.55 -23.82
CA LYS A 255 -14.88 -63.74 -24.09
C LYS A 255 -15.15 -64.88 -23.11
N ARG A 256 -15.30 -64.59 -21.82
CA ARG A 256 -15.66 -65.61 -20.80
C ARG A 256 -17.05 -66.19 -21.04
N VAL A 257 -18.04 -65.35 -21.34
CA VAL A 257 -19.40 -65.80 -21.67
C VAL A 257 -19.40 -66.65 -22.93
N LYS A 258 -18.68 -66.23 -23.99
CA LYS A 258 -18.55 -67.01 -25.23
C LYS A 258 -17.87 -68.37 -25.00
N ALA A 259 -16.81 -68.40 -24.20
CA ALA A 259 -16.12 -69.64 -23.84
C ALA A 259 -16.97 -70.58 -22.96
N VAL A 260 -17.88 -70.06 -22.14
CA VAL A 260 -18.83 -70.88 -21.37
C VAL A 260 -19.91 -71.45 -22.29
N ILE A 261 -20.44 -70.66 -23.22
CA ILE A 261 -21.49 -71.12 -24.17
C ILE A 261 -20.93 -72.18 -25.15
N GLU A 262 -19.70 -72.01 -25.65
CA GLU A 262 -19.03 -73.01 -26.49
C GLU A 262 -18.74 -74.32 -25.74
N LYS A 263 -18.59 -74.27 -24.41
CA LYS A 263 -18.34 -75.45 -23.57
C LYS A 263 -19.60 -76.24 -23.24
N GLU A 264 -20.77 -75.62 -23.32
CA GLU A 264 -22.09 -76.27 -23.13
C GLU A 264 -22.75 -76.69 -24.46
N GLY A 265 -22.03 -76.61 -25.60
CA GLY A 265 -22.50 -77.11 -26.89
C GLY A 265 -23.53 -76.23 -27.61
N GLY A 266 -23.71 -74.98 -27.16
CA GLY A 266 -24.58 -74.00 -27.82
C GLY A 266 -23.85 -73.27 -28.95
N HIS A 267 -24.36 -73.36 -30.18
CA HIS A 267 -23.88 -72.57 -31.32
C HIS A 267 -24.60 -71.21 -31.34
N ILE A 268 -23.85 -70.11 -31.45
CA ILE A 268 -24.39 -68.74 -31.55
C ILE A 268 -24.18 -68.29 -33.01
N GLU A 269 -25.27 -68.13 -33.79
CA GLU A 269 -25.28 -67.32 -35.02
C GLU A 269 -25.33 -65.82 -34.69
#